data_AF-A0AAW8WNC6-F1
#
_entry.id   AF-A0AAW8WNC6-F1
#
_cell.length_a   1.000
_cell.length_b   1.000
_cell.length_c   1.000
_cell.angle_alpha   90.00
_cell.angle_beta   90.00
_cell.angle_gamma   90.00
#
_symmetry.space_group_name_H-M   'P 1'
#
loop_
_entity.id
_entity.type
_entity.pdbx_description
1 polymer ?
#
loop_
_entity_poly.entity_id
_entity_poly.type
_entity_poly.pdbx_seq_one_letter_code
_entity_poly.pdbx_strand_id
1 'polypeptide(L)'
;MKKVLDSLCDYRRFSWNLGLETWQNMHEARQLALTQHLKAELKKPRKKQKLTNAEREILANNPVPSWRRIRDELTENKQYWQTKLPAHVFNLAIQDLGNAWQNFFDKAQPGWGKPKFKSKKA
;
A
#
# COMPACT_ATOMS: atom_id res chain seq x y z
N MET A 1 -29.80 8.19 10.97
CA MET A 1 -28.77 8.87 10.14
C MET A 1 -27.38 8.83 10.76
N LYS A 2 -27.16 9.32 11.99
CA LYS A 2 -25.84 9.33 12.66
C LYS A 2 -25.11 7.97 12.68
N LYS A 3 -25.81 6.88 13.03
CA LYS A 3 -25.25 5.51 13.08
C LYS A 3 -24.65 5.03 11.74
N VAL A 4 -25.27 5.38 10.62
CA VAL A 4 -24.81 4.96 9.28
C VAL A 4 -23.51 5.70 8.93
N LEU A 5 -23.47 7.01 9.17
CA LEU A 5 -22.27 7.81 8.95
C LEU A 5 -21.10 7.36 9.83
N ASP A 6 -21.38 7.06 11.10
CA ASP A 6 -20.36 6.52 12.02
C ASP A 6 -19.80 5.19 11.51
N SER A 7 -20.67 4.28 11.04
CA SER A 7 -20.26 3.00 10.46
C SER A 7 -19.40 3.15 9.21
N LEU A 8 -19.72 4.10 8.32
CA LEU A 8 -18.90 4.36 7.13
C LEU A 8 -17.55 4.98 7.49
N CYS A 9 -17.50 5.88 8.49
CA CYS A 9 -16.25 6.40 9.02
C CYS A 9 -15.38 5.29 9.65
N ASP A 10 -16.01 4.37 10.40
CA ASP A 10 -15.35 3.18 10.94
C ASP A 10 -14.81 2.30 9.81
N TYR A 11 -15.58 2.04 8.76
CA TYR A 11 -15.14 1.26 7.61
C TYR A 11 -14.01 1.93 6.81
N ARG A 12 -14.06 3.26 6.65
CA ARG A 12 -12.99 4.02 5.98
C ARG A 12 -11.68 3.95 6.78
N ARG A 13 -11.74 3.99 8.11
CA ARG A 13 -10.57 3.81 9.00
C ARG A 13 -10.02 2.39 8.88
N PHE A 14 -10.89 1.39 8.95
CA PHE A 14 -10.52 -0.02 8.74
C PHE A 14 -9.81 -0.21 7.41
N SER A 15 -10.39 0.28 6.31
CA SER A 15 -9.83 0.16 4.96
C SER A 15 -8.46 0.81 4.83
N TRP A 16 -8.27 1.98 5.45
CA TRP A 16 -6.96 2.63 5.51
C TRP A 16 -5.92 1.79 6.25
N ASN A 17 -6.28 1.28 7.43
CA ASN A 17 -5.36 0.50 8.27
C ASN A 17 -4.98 -0.81 7.58
N LEU A 18 -5.97 -1.52 7.02
CA LEU A 18 -5.75 -2.73 6.25
C LEU A 18 -4.83 -2.45 5.04
N GLY A 19 -5.08 -1.37 4.30
CA GLY A 19 -4.20 -0.95 3.21
C GLY A 19 -2.77 -0.64 3.65
N LEU A 20 -2.60 0.00 4.81
CA LEU A 20 -1.29 0.35 5.35
C LEU A 20 -0.53 -0.91 5.79
N GLU A 21 -1.20 -1.85 6.43
CA GLU A 21 -0.65 -3.15 6.80
C GLU A 21 -0.22 -3.95 5.57
N THR A 22 -1.08 -4.07 4.55
CA THR A 22 -0.72 -4.73 3.29
C THR A 22 0.46 -4.04 2.62
N TRP A 23 0.50 -2.69 2.61
CA TRP A 23 1.66 -1.96 2.08
C TRP A 23 2.95 -2.34 2.81
N GLN A 24 2.92 -2.37 4.15
CA GLN A 24 4.07 -2.72 4.99
C GLN A 24 4.52 -4.16 4.73
N ASN A 25 3.59 -5.11 4.71
CA ASN A 25 3.88 -6.52 4.42
C ASN A 25 4.53 -6.71 3.04
N MET A 26 3.98 -6.07 2.00
CA MET A 26 4.57 -6.11 0.65
C MET A 26 5.98 -5.50 0.61
N HIS A 27 6.18 -4.38 1.33
CA HIS A 27 7.48 -3.75 1.41
C HIS A 27 8.51 -4.65 2.12
N GLU A 28 8.12 -5.26 3.23
CA GLU A 28 8.97 -6.16 4.02
C GLU A 28 9.33 -7.43 3.23
N ALA A 29 8.34 -8.08 2.60
CA ALA A 29 8.56 -9.23 1.72
C ALA A 29 9.58 -8.90 0.62
N ARG A 30 9.43 -7.72 -0.01
CA ARG A 30 10.39 -7.23 -1.00
C ARG A 30 11.77 -6.98 -0.38
N GLN A 31 11.88 -6.37 0.80
CA GLN A 31 13.18 -6.11 1.41
C GLN A 31 13.93 -7.40 1.77
N LEU A 32 13.20 -8.45 2.18
CA LEU A 32 13.73 -9.76 2.52
C LEU A 32 14.17 -10.54 1.27
N ALA A 33 13.38 -10.50 0.19
CA ALA A 33 13.68 -11.22 -1.05
C ALA A 33 14.88 -10.64 -1.82
N LEU A 34 15.18 -9.35 -1.66
CA LEU A 34 16.21 -8.66 -2.44
C LEU A 34 17.60 -8.84 -1.81
N THR A 35 18.52 -9.46 -2.57
CA THR A 35 19.94 -9.52 -2.21
C THR A 35 20.62 -8.15 -2.31
N GLN A 36 21.78 -7.99 -1.65
CA GLN A 36 22.55 -6.74 -1.71
C GLN A 36 22.97 -6.38 -3.15
N HIS A 37 23.32 -7.38 -3.95
CA HIS A 37 23.60 -7.24 -5.38
C HIS A 37 22.40 -6.66 -6.13
N LEU A 38 21.23 -7.26 -5.94
CA LEU A 38 20.01 -6.85 -6.62
C LEU A 38 19.60 -5.42 -6.22
N LYS A 39 19.76 -5.05 -4.94
CA LYS A 39 19.55 -3.66 -4.48
C LYS A 39 20.52 -2.68 -5.15
N ALA A 40 21.77 -3.06 -5.36
CA ALA A 40 22.76 -2.23 -6.05
C ALA A 40 22.43 -2.08 -7.55
N GLU A 41 22.00 -3.15 -8.22
CA GLU A 41 21.53 -3.10 -9.62
C GLU A 41 20.32 -2.16 -9.77
N LEU A 42 19.32 -2.28 -8.89
CA LEU A 42 18.11 -1.44 -8.96
C LEU A 42 18.35 0.06 -8.77
N LYS A 43 19.47 0.46 -8.14
CA LYS A 43 19.89 1.87 -8.04
C LYS A 43 20.39 2.43 -9.37
N LYS A 44 20.82 1.58 -10.31
CA LYS A 44 21.31 2.01 -11.62
C LYS A 44 20.12 2.45 -12.50
N PRO A 45 20.35 3.36 -13.46
CA PRO A 45 19.34 3.69 -14.47
C PRO A 45 18.86 2.42 -15.19
N ARG A 46 17.56 2.32 -15.49
CA ARG A 46 16.93 1.11 -16.05
C ARG A 46 17.67 0.53 -17.28
N LYS A 47 18.19 1.40 -18.16
CA LYS A 47 18.96 1.00 -19.36
C LYS A 47 20.30 0.32 -19.06
N LYS A 48 20.87 0.53 -17.87
CA LYS A 48 22.17 0.01 -17.43
C LYS A 48 22.07 -1.21 -16.49
N GLN A 49 20.86 -1.55 -16.05
CA GLN A 49 20.62 -2.67 -15.14
C GLN A 49 20.90 -3.98 -15.87
N LYS A 50 21.74 -4.84 -15.28
CA LYS A 50 22.04 -6.17 -15.81
C LYS A 50 21.44 -7.21 -14.88
N LEU A 51 20.17 -7.55 -15.14
CA LEU A 51 19.40 -8.52 -14.37
C LEU A 51 19.35 -9.85 -15.10
N THR A 52 19.68 -10.92 -14.40
CA THR A 52 19.43 -12.29 -14.82
C THR A 52 17.93 -12.60 -14.86
N ASN A 53 17.53 -13.68 -15.54
CA ASN A 53 16.12 -14.08 -15.58
C ASN A 53 15.57 -14.43 -14.19
N ALA A 54 16.38 -15.11 -13.36
CA ALA A 54 16.02 -15.42 -11.98
C ALA A 54 15.80 -14.14 -11.13
N GLU A 55 16.66 -13.13 -11.27
CA GLU A 55 16.47 -11.86 -10.57
C GLU A 55 15.21 -11.12 -11.04
N ARG A 56 14.86 -11.19 -12.34
CA ARG A 56 13.60 -10.62 -12.84
C ARG A 56 12.38 -11.30 -12.24
N GLU A 57 12.43 -12.63 -12.09
CA GLU A 57 11.36 -13.40 -11.46
C GLU A 57 11.20 -13.03 -9.97
N ILE A 58 12.30 -12.89 -9.23
CA ILE A 58 12.28 -12.39 -7.85
C ILE A 58 11.58 -11.03 -7.77
N LEU A 59 11.90 -10.10 -8.70
CA LEU A 59 11.28 -8.78 -8.75
C LEU A 59 9.80 -8.81 -9.13
N ALA A 60 9.39 -9.75 -9.98
CA ALA A 60 8.00 -9.95 -10.37
C ALA A 60 7.16 -10.46 -9.20
N ASN A 61 7.70 -11.42 -8.44
CA ASN A 61 7.04 -12.01 -7.27
C ASN A 61 7.01 -11.07 -6.06
N ASN A 62 7.92 -10.09 -6.01
CA ASN A 62 8.02 -9.15 -4.89
C ASN A 62 7.93 -7.70 -5.38
N PRO A 63 6.79 -7.26 -5.95
CA PRO A 63 6.71 -5.97 -6.62
C PRO A 63 6.86 -4.78 -5.66
N VAL A 64 7.21 -3.61 -6.20
CA VAL A 64 7.17 -2.37 -5.42
C VAL A 64 5.71 -2.08 -5.02
N PRO A 65 5.43 -1.82 -3.73
CA PRO A 65 4.09 -1.46 -3.28
C PRO A 65 3.54 -0.25 -4.03
N SER A 66 2.25 -0.30 -4.36
CA SER A 66 1.53 0.83 -4.93
C SER A 66 0.07 0.71 -4.51
N TRP A 67 -0.64 1.83 -4.38
CA TRP A 67 -2.03 1.79 -3.92
C TRP A 67 -2.94 0.98 -4.84
N ARG A 68 -2.64 0.93 -6.16
CA ARG A 68 -3.37 0.09 -7.12
C ARG A 68 -3.18 -1.38 -6.79
N ARG A 69 -1.94 -1.85 -6.65
CA ARG A 69 -1.63 -3.23 -6.26
C ARG A 69 -2.30 -3.62 -4.95
N ILE A 70 -2.22 -2.76 -3.93
CA ILE A 70 -2.82 -3.02 -2.63
C ILE A 70 -4.35 -3.09 -2.73
N ARG A 71 -4.97 -2.18 -3.49
CA ARG A 71 -6.41 -2.22 -3.72
C ARG A 71 -6.82 -3.52 -4.41
N ASP A 72 -6.06 -3.93 -5.43
CA ASP A 72 -6.37 -5.12 -6.23
C ASP A 72 -6.21 -6.39 -5.38
N GLU A 73 -5.09 -6.55 -4.66
CA GLU A 73 -4.82 -7.61 -3.67
C GLU A 73 -5.95 -7.71 -2.63
N LEU A 74 -6.34 -6.59 -2.05
CA LEU A 74 -7.39 -6.54 -1.03
C LEU A 74 -8.78 -6.75 -1.61
N THR A 75 -8.98 -6.47 -2.91
CA THR A 75 -10.25 -6.71 -3.60
C THR A 75 -10.43 -8.18 -3.89
N GLU A 76 -9.37 -8.88 -4.30
CA GLU A 76 -9.33 -10.32 -4.49
C GLU A 76 -9.57 -11.06 -3.16
N ASN A 77 -8.99 -10.55 -2.07
CA ASN A 77 -9.11 -11.14 -0.73
C ASN A 77 -10.24 -10.53 0.13
N LYS A 78 -11.31 -9.98 -0.48
CA LYS A 78 -12.42 -9.38 0.29
C LYS A 78 -13.17 -10.40 1.11
N GLN A 79 -13.33 -10.10 2.39
CA GLN A 79 -14.18 -10.88 3.28
C GLN A 79 -15.67 -10.64 2.97
N TYR A 80 -16.50 -11.65 3.18
CA TYR A 80 -17.94 -11.59 2.87
C TYR A 80 -18.66 -10.41 3.51
N TRP A 81 -18.33 -10.02 4.72
CA TRP A 81 -18.97 -8.86 5.35
C TRP A 81 -18.55 -7.53 4.71
N GLN A 82 -17.37 -7.43 4.10
CA GLN A 82 -16.91 -6.22 3.42
C GLN A 82 -17.70 -5.95 2.14
N THR A 83 -18.19 -6.99 1.46
CA THR A 83 -19.00 -6.83 0.23
C THR A 83 -20.36 -6.19 0.50
N LYS A 84 -20.83 -6.25 1.75
CA LYS A 84 -22.06 -5.57 2.21
C LYS A 84 -21.86 -4.07 2.44
N LEU A 85 -20.62 -3.59 2.44
CA LEU A 85 -20.27 -2.18 2.65
C LEU A 85 -19.94 -1.49 1.33
N PRO A 86 -20.07 -0.15 1.24
CA PRO A 86 -19.88 0.54 -0.03
C PRO A 86 -18.43 0.45 -0.53
N ALA A 87 -18.22 -0.12 -1.71
CA ALA A 87 -16.90 -0.28 -2.31
C ALA A 87 -16.16 1.05 -2.55
N HIS A 88 -16.89 2.14 -2.77
CA HIS A 88 -16.30 3.47 -2.96
C HIS A 88 -15.54 3.96 -1.70
N VAL A 89 -16.05 3.67 -0.49
CA VAL A 89 -15.40 4.08 0.77
C VAL A 89 -14.05 3.38 0.91
N PHE A 90 -14.01 2.10 0.59
CA PHE A 90 -12.78 1.31 0.55
C PHE A 90 -11.79 1.87 -0.49
N ASN A 91 -12.24 2.03 -1.74
CA ASN A 91 -11.38 2.51 -2.83
C ASN A 91 -10.78 3.90 -2.54
N LEU A 92 -11.58 4.83 -2.02
CA LEU A 92 -11.11 6.15 -1.62
C LEU A 92 -10.10 6.07 -0.47
N ALA A 93 -10.34 5.20 0.53
CA ALA A 93 -9.40 5.04 1.64
C ALA A 93 -8.02 4.55 1.16
N ILE A 94 -7.98 3.60 0.21
CA ILE A 94 -6.72 3.08 -0.37
C ILE A 94 -6.06 4.12 -1.27
N GLN A 95 -6.83 4.86 -2.07
CA GLN A 95 -6.29 5.95 -2.90
C GLN A 95 -5.67 7.05 -2.04
N ASP A 96 -6.35 7.47 -0.97
CA ASP A 96 -5.85 8.49 -0.05
C ASP A 96 -4.58 8.02 0.68
N LEU A 97 -4.47 6.72 1.00
CA LEU A 97 -3.24 6.13 1.52
C LEU A 97 -2.09 6.26 0.50
N GLY A 98 -2.37 5.97 -0.78
CA GLY A 98 -1.43 6.16 -1.87
C GLY A 98 -0.94 7.59 -1.98
N ASN A 99 -1.86 8.56 -1.92
CA ASN A 99 -1.54 9.99 -1.93
C ASN A 99 -0.68 10.38 -0.72
N ALA A 100 -0.97 9.84 0.46
CA ALA A 100 -0.18 10.11 1.66
C ALA A 100 1.26 9.58 1.55
N TRP A 101 1.45 8.39 0.97
CA TRP A 101 2.78 7.87 0.66
C TRP A 101 3.51 8.72 -0.38
N GLN A 102 2.83 9.11 -1.46
CA GLN A 102 3.41 9.97 -2.51
C GLN A 102 3.90 11.29 -1.92
N ASN A 103 3.06 11.97 -1.14
CA ASN A 103 3.42 13.23 -0.49
C ASN A 103 4.59 13.09 0.51
N PHE A 104 4.70 11.94 1.19
CA PHE A 104 5.86 11.63 2.04
C PHE A 104 7.15 11.49 1.22
N PHE A 105 7.10 10.79 0.07
CA PHE A 105 8.27 10.62 -0.80
C PHE A 105 8.68 11.92 -1.49
N ASP A 106 7.72 12.73 -1.94
CA ASP A 106 7.97 14.00 -2.62
C ASP A 106 8.41 15.11 -1.65
N LYS A 107 8.33 14.86 -0.33
CA LYS A 107 8.56 15.87 0.72
C LYS A 107 7.73 17.14 0.48
N ALA A 108 6.49 16.96 0.03
CA ALA A 108 5.64 18.04 -0.46
C ALA A 108 5.40 19.15 0.57
N GLN A 109 5.48 18.85 1.87
CA GLN A 109 5.35 19.83 2.95
C GLN A 109 6.29 19.50 4.14
N PRO A 110 6.81 20.53 4.84
CA PRO A 110 7.58 20.33 6.07
C PRO A 110 6.70 19.71 7.17
N GLY A 111 7.22 18.69 7.85
CA GLY A 111 6.52 18.00 8.93
C GLY A 111 5.57 16.87 8.51
N TRP A 112 5.38 16.63 7.21
CA TRP A 112 4.63 15.46 6.74
C TRP A 112 5.43 14.17 6.98
N GLY A 113 4.99 13.40 7.97
CA GLY A 113 5.58 12.11 8.32
C GLY A 113 5.03 10.95 7.50
N LYS A 114 5.60 9.75 7.73
CA LYS A 114 5.08 8.50 7.16
C LYS A 114 3.61 8.29 7.54
N PRO A 115 2.78 7.71 6.65
CA PRO A 115 1.43 7.28 7.00
C PRO A 115 1.43 6.39 8.24
N LYS A 116 0.44 6.61 9.13
CA LYS A 116 0.26 5.87 10.38
C LYS A 116 -1.12 5.22 10.42
N PHE A 117 -1.25 4.21 11.28
CA PHE A 117 -2.54 3.63 11.62
C PHE A 117 -3.46 4.69 12.24
N LYS A 118 -4.74 4.64 11.86
CA LYS A 118 -5.78 5.55 12.32
C LYS A 118 -6.58 4.89 13.43
N SER A 119 -6.76 5.60 14.53
CA SER A 119 -7.65 5.22 15.63
C SER A 119 -8.94 6.03 15.59
N LYS A 120 -9.96 5.54 16.29
CA LYS A 120 -11.17 6.32 16.56
C LYS A 120 -10.83 7.40 17.58
N LYS A 121 -11.21 8.64 17.31
CA LYS A 121 -11.13 9.71 18.30
C LYS A 121 -12.15 9.41 19.40
N ALA A 122 -11.72 9.54 20.65
CA ALA A 122 -12.58 9.48 21.82
C ALA A 122 -13.58 10.64 21.81
#